data_AF-A0A533VZI3-F1
#
_entry.id   AF-A0A533VZI3-F1
#
_cell.length_a   1.000
_cell.length_b   1.000
_cell.length_c   1.000
_cell.angle_alpha   90.00
_cell.angle_beta   90.00
_cell.angle_gamma   90.00
#
_symmetry.space_group_name_H-M   'P 1'
#
loop_
_entity.id
_entity.type
_entity.pdbx_description
1 polymer ?
#
loop_
_entity_poly.entity_id
_entity_poly.type
_entity_poly.pdbx_seq_one_letter_code
_entity_poly.pdbx_strand_id
1 'polypeptide(L)'
;MPSVDEQILAELREIKRLLTPAPPAPPAAPKGLIEEFKMFLSQYKVLGLAVAFILGVYLGALVKALVTDLILPIISFVLPPGQDFNTYEVGPFRVGDFANALLTFMIVAFVIFLIVKVSKRYKIE
;
A
#
# COMPACT_ATOMS: atom_id res chain seq x y z
N MET A 1 17.20 -56.92 42.35
CA MET A 1 17.20 -55.46 42.56
C MET A 1 17.39 -54.82 41.20
N PRO A 2 16.55 -53.85 40.79
CA PRO A 2 16.71 -53.16 39.51
C PRO A 2 18.09 -52.51 39.44
N SER A 3 18.72 -52.50 38.26
CA SER A 3 20.08 -51.97 38.09
C SER A 3 20.11 -50.45 38.29
N VAL A 4 21.28 -49.90 38.63
CA VAL A 4 21.45 -48.45 38.83
C VAL A 4 21.03 -47.66 37.59
N ASP A 5 21.30 -48.19 36.39
CA ASP A 5 20.91 -47.58 35.13
C ASP A 5 19.38 -47.49 34.96
N GLU A 6 18.62 -48.50 35.42
CA GLU A 6 17.15 -48.46 35.39
C GLU A 6 16.58 -47.38 36.31
N GLN A 7 17.23 -47.12 37.45
CA GLN A 7 16.83 -46.06 38.39
C GLN A 7 17.11 -44.68 37.81
N ILE A 8 18.30 -44.48 37.20
CA ILE A 8 18.67 -43.23 36.53
C ILE A 8 17.69 -42.94 35.38
N LEU A 9 17.35 -43.94 34.57
CA LEU A 9 16.40 -43.78 33.48
C LEU A 9 14.97 -43.48 33.98
N ALA A 10 14.59 -44.03 35.13
CA ALA A 10 13.31 -43.73 35.76
C ALA A 10 13.26 -42.27 36.26
N GLU A 11 14.30 -41.79 36.95
CA GLU A 11 14.41 -40.40 37.41
C GLU A 11 14.46 -39.42 36.24
N LEU A 12 15.19 -39.72 35.16
CA LEU A 12 15.25 -38.86 33.98
C LEU A 12 13.89 -38.73 33.28
N ARG A 13 13.08 -39.80 33.27
CA ARG A 13 11.70 -39.75 32.75
C ARG A 13 10.80 -38.90 33.64
N GLU A 14 10.97 -39.00 34.95
CA GLU A 14 10.23 -38.21 35.93
C GLU A 14 10.60 -36.72 35.85
N ILE A 15 11.89 -36.40 35.78
CA ILE A 15 12.40 -35.04 35.56
C ILE A 15 11.90 -34.49 34.22
N LYS A 16 12.00 -35.26 33.13
CA LYS A 16 11.49 -34.82 31.81
C LYS A 16 10.00 -34.49 31.89
N ARG A 17 9.21 -35.30 32.61
CA ARG A 17 7.77 -35.07 32.81
C ARG A 17 7.47 -33.83 33.67
N LEU A 18 8.28 -33.55 34.68
CA LEU A 18 8.17 -32.36 35.53
C LEU A 18 8.67 -31.08 34.83
N LEU A 19 9.62 -31.21 33.89
CA LEU A 19 10.24 -30.12 33.15
C LEU A 19 9.57 -29.82 31.81
N THR A 20 8.79 -30.74 31.23
CA THR A 20 7.82 -30.39 30.21
C THR A 20 6.53 -29.94 30.91
N PRO A 21 6.32 -28.63 31.14
CA PRO A 21 5.00 -28.15 31.52
C PRO A 21 3.99 -28.65 30.48
N ALA A 22 2.78 -28.98 30.92
CA ALA A 22 1.69 -29.33 30.02
C ALA A 22 1.65 -28.31 28.86
N PRO A 23 1.49 -28.74 27.60
CA PRO A 23 1.43 -27.84 26.46
C PRO A 23 0.52 -26.67 26.81
N PRO A 24 0.96 -25.40 26.67
CA PRO A 24 0.10 -24.26 26.95
C PRO A 24 -1.21 -24.50 26.21
N ALA A 25 -2.34 -24.40 26.91
CA ALA A 25 -3.65 -24.66 26.33
C ALA A 25 -3.73 -23.94 24.97
N PRO A 26 -4.22 -24.61 23.90
CA PRO A 26 -4.36 -23.97 22.61
C PRO A 26 -4.98 -22.57 22.82
N PRO A 27 -4.38 -21.50 22.28
CA PRO A 27 -4.94 -20.16 22.39
C PRO A 27 -6.43 -20.28 22.08
N ALA A 28 -7.28 -19.84 23.01
CA ALA A 28 -8.72 -19.99 22.87
C ALA A 28 -9.11 -19.52 21.47
N ALA A 29 -9.73 -20.40 20.66
CA ALA A 29 -10.13 -20.05 19.31
C ALA A 29 -10.92 -18.72 19.37
N PRO A 30 -10.58 -17.73 18.52
CA PRO A 30 -11.21 -16.41 18.55
C PRO A 30 -12.73 -16.59 18.52
N LYS A 31 -13.43 -15.96 19.46
CA LYS A 31 -14.88 -16.14 19.58
C LYS A 31 -15.57 -15.16 18.64
N GLY A 32 -15.97 -15.67 17.49
CA GLY A 32 -16.86 -15.00 16.54
C GLY A 32 -16.14 -14.29 15.39
N LEU A 33 -16.92 -14.03 14.33
CA LEU A 33 -16.44 -13.54 13.04
C LEU A 33 -15.61 -12.25 13.11
N ILE A 34 -15.90 -11.37 14.08
CA ILE A 34 -15.16 -10.11 14.24
C ILE A 34 -13.75 -10.34 14.78
N GLU A 35 -13.57 -11.27 15.71
CA GLU A 35 -12.24 -11.62 16.21
C GLU A 35 -11.43 -12.37 15.14
N GLU A 36 -12.06 -13.30 14.41
CA GLU A 36 -11.44 -13.97 13.26
C GLU A 36 -11.02 -12.97 12.17
N PHE A 37 -11.85 -11.97 11.87
CA PHE A 37 -11.54 -10.94 10.90
C PHE A 37 -10.40 -10.02 11.35
N LYS A 38 -10.38 -9.59 12.62
CA LYS A 38 -9.25 -8.83 13.18
C LYS A 38 -7.96 -9.66 13.14
N MET A 39 -8.06 -10.94 13.48
CA MET A 39 -6.92 -11.86 13.45
C MET A 39 -6.40 -12.03 12.03
N PHE A 40 -7.30 -12.18 11.04
CA PHE A 40 -6.97 -12.18 9.61
C PHE A 40 -6.25 -10.90 9.18
N LEU A 41 -6.81 -9.72 9.48
CA LEU A 41 -6.20 -8.44 9.14
C LEU A 41 -4.78 -8.30 9.72
N SER A 42 -4.58 -8.78 10.95
CA SER A 42 -3.29 -8.72 11.63
C SER A 42 -2.27 -9.74 11.08
N GLN A 43 -2.70 -10.97 10.79
CA GLN A 43 -1.86 -12.05 10.28
C GLN A 43 -1.35 -11.76 8.87
N TYR A 44 -2.20 -11.19 8.01
CA TYR A 44 -1.86 -10.93 6.61
C TYR A 44 -1.35 -9.51 6.35
N LYS A 45 -1.19 -8.66 7.37
CA LYS A 45 -0.73 -7.25 7.26
C LYS A 45 -1.50 -6.41 6.23
N VAL A 46 -2.74 -6.79 5.91
CA VAL A 46 -3.55 -6.19 4.83
C VAL A 46 -3.93 -4.75 5.13
N LEU A 47 -4.01 -4.38 6.41
CA LEU A 47 -4.35 -3.03 6.84
C LEU A 47 -3.39 -1.98 6.25
N GLY A 48 -2.08 -2.25 6.26
CA GLY A 48 -1.09 -1.33 5.72
C GLY A 48 -1.20 -1.16 4.20
N LEU A 49 -1.48 -2.25 3.49
CA LEU A 49 -1.70 -2.24 2.04
C LEU A 49 -2.96 -1.45 1.67
N ALA A 50 -4.05 -1.64 2.42
CA ALA A 50 -5.29 -0.91 2.20
C ALA A 50 -5.11 0.60 2.40
N VAL A 51 -4.42 1.02 3.47
CA VAL A 51 -4.14 2.44 3.74
C VAL A 51 -3.27 3.04 2.64
N ALA A 52 -2.19 2.35 2.24
CA ALA A 52 -1.30 2.81 1.18
C ALA A 52 -2.03 2.95 -0.16
N PHE A 53 -2.90 1.99 -0.50
CA PHE A 53 -3.68 2.03 -1.74
C PHE A 53 -4.66 3.19 -1.76
N ILE A 54 -5.46 3.35 -0.71
CA ILE A 54 -6.45 4.43 -0.60
C ILE A 54 -5.75 5.78 -0.68
N LEU A 55 -4.68 5.98 0.11
CA LEU A 55 -3.90 7.22 0.08
C LEU A 55 -3.30 7.48 -1.31
N GLY A 56 -2.79 6.44 -1.97
CA GLY A 56 -2.26 6.54 -3.33
C GLY A 56 -3.31 6.98 -4.36
N VAL A 57 -4.53 6.44 -4.29
CA VAL A 57 -5.64 6.83 -5.18
C VAL A 57 -6.02 8.30 -4.98
N TYR A 58 -6.21 8.73 -3.73
CA TYR A 58 -6.58 10.12 -3.43
C TYR A 58 -5.46 11.10 -3.76
N LEU A 59 -4.20 10.75 -3.48
CA LEU A 59 -3.05 11.57 -3.85
C LEU A 59 -2.93 11.71 -5.37
N GLY A 60 -3.14 10.63 -6.12
CA GLY A 60 -3.19 10.66 -7.58
C GLY A 60 -4.29 11.58 -8.11
N ALA A 61 -5.49 11.54 -7.52
CA ALA A 61 -6.58 12.43 -7.87
C ALA A 61 -6.27 13.91 -7.57
N LEU A 62 -5.63 14.20 -6.42
CA LEU A 62 -5.21 15.55 -6.07
C LEU A 62 -4.18 16.12 -7.05
N VAL A 63 -3.17 15.32 -7.41
CA VAL A 63 -2.17 15.71 -8.41
C VAL A 63 -2.82 15.90 -9.78
N LYS A 64 -3.75 15.02 -10.17
CA LYS A 64 -4.51 15.17 -11.42
C LYS A 64 -5.28 16.49 -11.44
N ALA A 65 -6.04 16.81 -10.40
CA ALA A 65 -6.80 18.07 -10.30
C ALA A 65 -5.87 19.30 -10.36
N LEU A 66 -4.72 19.26 -9.69
CA LEU A 66 -3.72 20.32 -9.79
C LEU A 66 -3.27 20.54 -11.25
N VAL A 67 -3.10 19.47 -12.01
CA VAL A 67 -2.70 19.57 -13.41
C VAL A 67 -3.86 19.99 -14.31
N THR A 68 -5.01 19.34 -14.22
CA THR A 68 -6.14 19.57 -15.14
C THR A 68 -6.84 20.89 -14.88
N ASP A 69 -6.90 21.32 -13.63
CA ASP A 69 -7.75 22.43 -13.22
C ASP A 69 -6.94 23.72 -12.99
N LEU A 70 -5.63 23.61 -12.71
CA LEU A 70 -4.75 24.77 -12.57
C LEU A 70 -3.74 24.88 -13.72
N ILE A 71 -2.98 23.83 -14.03
CA ILE A 71 -1.88 23.94 -15.02
C ILE A 71 -2.39 23.98 -16.47
N LEU A 72 -3.31 23.09 -16.87
CA LEU A 72 -3.82 23.05 -18.24
C LEU A 72 -4.50 24.37 -18.67
N PRO A 73 -5.34 25.03 -17.85
CA PRO A 73 -5.90 26.33 -18.20
C PRO A 73 -4.83 27.41 -18.42
N ILE A 74 -3.76 27.40 -17.62
CA ILE A 74 -2.64 28.36 -17.80
C ILE A 74 -1.93 28.13 -19.14
N ILE A 75 -1.77 26.87 -19.54
CA ILE A 75 -1.16 26.52 -20.84
C ILE A 75 -2.12 26.84 -21.99
N SER A 76 -3.43 26.61 -21.83
CA SER A 76 -4.41 26.89 -22.88
C SER A 76 -4.61 28.39 -23.13
N PHE A 77 -4.29 29.27 -22.17
CA PHE A 77 -4.21 30.71 -22.39
C PHE A 77 -3.17 31.13 -23.45
N VAL A 78 -2.19 30.28 -23.74
CA VAL A 78 -1.19 30.52 -24.79
C VAL A 78 -1.72 30.10 -26.17
N LEU A 79 -2.80 29.32 -26.23
CA LEU A 79 -3.45 28.92 -27.48
C LEU A 79 -4.48 29.96 -27.93
N PRO A 80 -4.81 30.01 -29.24
CA PRO A 80 -5.86 30.86 -29.76
C PRO A 80 -7.20 30.62 -29.03
N PRO A 81 -7.93 31.69 -28.66
CA PRO A 81 -9.20 31.55 -27.95
C PRO A 81 -10.19 30.71 -28.75
N GLY A 82 -10.73 29.67 -28.13
CA GLY A 82 -11.72 28.76 -28.72
C GLY A 82 -11.15 27.47 -29.35
N GLN A 83 -9.85 27.21 -29.24
CA GLN A 83 -9.28 25.90 -29.56
C GLN A 83 -8.93 25.10 -28.31
N ASP A 84 -9.70 24.03 -28.08
CA ASP A 84 -9.34 22.99 -27.13
C ASP A 84 -8.50 21.92 -27.83
N PHE A 85 -7.42 21.47 -27.18
CA PHE A 85 -6.64 20.34 -27.66
C PHE A 85 -7.49 19.09 -27.88
N ASN A 86 -8.57 18.92 -27.11
CA ASN A 86 -9.46 17.75 -27.20
C ASN A 86 -10.23 17.63 -28.52
N THR A 87 -10.41 18.72 -29.27
CA THR A 87 -11.30 18.73 -30.44
C THR A 87 -10.55 18.51 -31.75
N TYR A 88 -9.24 18.20 -31.69
CA TYR A 88 -8.44 17.93 -32.87
C TYR A 88 -8.59 16.47 -33.32
N GLU A 89 -9.50 16.24 -34.26
CA GLU A 89 -9.74 14.94 -34.87
C GLU A 89 -9.17 14.91 -36.29
N VAL A 90 -8.41 13.86 -36.63
CA VAL A 90 -7.94 13.59 -37.99
C VAL A 90 -8.60 12.30 -38.47
N GLY A 91 -9.71 12.42 -39.18
CA GLY A 91 -10.54 11.26 -39.53
C GLY A 91 -11.11 10.59 -38.26
N PRO A 92 -11.07 9.25 -38.13
CA PRO A 92 -11.56 8.57 -36.93
C PRO A 92 -10.61 8.68 -35.72
N PHE A 93 -9.44 9.32 -35.89
CA PHE A 93 -8.41 9.39 -34.86
C PHE A 93 -8.54 10.66 -34.01
N ARG A 94 -8.80 10.47 -32.72
CA ARG A 94 -8.88 11.52 -31.69
C ARG A 94 -7.48 11.92 -31.21
N VAL A 95 -6.70 12.51 -32.13
CA VAL A 95 -5.30 12.92 -31.88
C VAL A 95 -5.22 13.92 -30.72
N GLY A 96 -6.24 14.77 -30.59
CA GLY A 96 -6.39 15.72 -29.51
C GLY A 96 -6.41 15.10 -28.11
N ASP A 97 -7.22 14.05 -27.92
CA ASP A 97 -7.31 13.34 -26.64
C ASP A 97 -5.97 12.68 -26.27
N PHE A 98 -5.27 12.11 -27.25
CA PHE A 98 -3.97 11.50 -27.02
C PHE A 98 -2.91 12.55 -26.64
N ALA A 99 -2.87 13.68 -27.35
CA ALA A 99 -1.94 14.77 -27.03
C ALA A 99 -2.22 15.37 -25.64
N ASN A 100 -3.50 15.50 -25.27
CA ASN A 100 -3.90 15.91 -23.93
C ASN A 100 -3.45 14.89 -22.86
N ALA A 101 -3.69 13.60 -23.08
CA ALA A 101 -3.25 12.55 -22.17
C ALA A 101 -1.71 12.54 -22.00
N LEU A 102 -0.97 12.69 -23.10
CA LEU A 102 0.49 12.76 -23.10
C LEU A 102 1.01 13.99 -22.35
N LEU A 103 0.42 15.16 -22.59
CA LEU A 103 0.76 16.41 -21.89
C LEU A 103 0.47 16.28 -20.39
N THR A 104 -0.70 15.77 -20.04
CA THR A 104 -1.10 15.51 -18.65
C THR A 104 -0.11 14.57 -17.96
N PHE A 105 0.30 13.48 -18.62
CA PHE A 105 1.31 12.57 -18.10
C PHE A 105 2.65 13.27 -17.82
N MET A 106 3.13 14.09 -18.77
CA MET A 106 4.38 14.83 -18.61
C MET A 106 4.35 15.80 -17.43
N ILE A 107 3.24 16.54 -17.27
CA ILE A 107 3.08 17.49 -16.16
C ILE A 107 2.95 16.75 -14.83
N VAL A 108 2.15 15.68 -14.75
CA VAL A 108 2.00 14.86 -13.54
C VAL A 108 3.36 14.29 -13.11
N ALA A 109 4.15 13.75 -14.04
CA ALA A 109 5.49 13.27 -13.76
C ALA A 109 6.41 14.40 -13.24
N PHE A 110 6.31 15.60 -13.83
CA PHE A 110 7.07 16.77 -13.39
C PHE A 110 6.65 17.27 -12.00
N VAL A 111 5.35 17.28 -11.69
CA VAL A 111 4.82 17.67 -10.38
C VAL A 111 5.25 16.67 -9.31
N ILE A 112 5.14 15.37 -9.57
CA ILE A 112 5.61 14.32 -8.64
C ILE A 112 7.12 14.47 -8.42
N PHE A 113 7.89 14.73 -9.48
CA PHE A 113 9.32 15.00 -9.37
C PHE A 113 9.59 16.23 -8.48
N LEU A 114 8.84 17.32 -8.65
CA LEU A 114 8.93 18.52 -7.82
C LEU A 114 8.63 18.19 -6.35
N ILE A 115 7.58 17.44 -6.07
CA ILE A 115 7.21 17.01 -4.71
C ILE A 115 8.35 16.20 -4.10
N VAL A 116 8.87 15.18 -4.78
CA VAL A 116 9.98 14.35 -4.28
C VAL A 116 11.24 15.20 -4.06
N LYS A 117 11.53 16.12 -4.98
CA LYS A 117 12.68 17.05 -4.86
C LYS A 117 12.53 17.97 -3.66
N VAL A 118 11.33 18.48 -3.41
CA VAL A 118 11.02 19.34 -2.26
C VAL A 118 11.09 18.55 -0.96
N SER A 119 10.51 17.34 -0.91
CA SER A 119 10.62 16.46 0.26
C SER A 119 12.08 16.12 0.58
N LYS A 120 12.91 15.84 -0.43
CA LYS A 120 14.36 15.65 -0.25
C LYS A 120 15.08 16.90 0.27
N ARG A 121 14.60 18.10 -0.08
CA ARG A 121 15.19 19.38 0.37
C ARG A 121 14.89 19.68 1.83
N TYR A 122 13.75 19.20 2.36
CA TYR A 122 13.32 19.54 3.72
C TYR A 122 13.84 18.62 4.82
N LYS A 123 14.68 17.60 4.53
CA LYS A 123 15.27 16.69 5.54
C LYS A 123 14.28 16.34 6.66
N ILE A 124 13.06 15.98 6.28
CA ILE A 124 12.17 15.28 7.19
C ILE A 124 12.63 13.84 7.05
N GLU A 125 13.46 13.40 8.00
CA GLU A 125 13.81 11.98 8.17
C GLU A 125 12.55 11.11 8.21
#